data_AF-A0A2X2K7L7-F1
#
_entry.id   AF-A0A2X2K7L7-F1
#
_cell.length_a   1.000
_cell.length_b   1.000
_cell.length_c   1.000
_cell.angle_alpha   90.00
_cell.angle_beta   90.00
_cell.angle_gamma   90.00
#
_symmetry.space_group_name_H-M   'P 1'
#
loop_
_entity.id
_entity.type
_entity.pdbx_description
1 polymer ?
#
loop_
_entity_poly.entity_id
_entity_poly.type
_entity_poly.pdbx_seq_one_letter_code
_entity_poly.pdbx_strand_id
1 'polypeptide(L)'
;MSQVIYIIGGALLIYGLDHLYLHFHDVPTNEQELDRELQHMPLYMSIVTIAIIPAIVEEIVFRGMIIRVVFRKHLFIGLVVSSLVFASLHESDTWIGYLPYLYSGVIFGLYI
;
A
#
# COMPACT_ATOMS: atom_id res chain seq x y z
N MET A 1 -13.79 -18.41 -3.29
CA MET A 1 -13.51 -18.75 -1.88
C MET A 1 -12.05 -18.52 -1.52
N SER A 2 -11.06 -19.02 -2.27
CA SER A 2 -9.63 -18.84 -1.95
C SER A 2 -9.13 -17.40 -2.00
N GLN A 3 -9.47 -16.62 -3.04
CA GLN A 3 -8.98 -15.24 -3.20
C GLN A 3 -9.42 -14.28 -2.09
N VAL A 4 -10.67 -14.40 -1.63
CA VAL A 4 -11.20 -13.57 -0.54
C VAL A 4 -10.44 -13.83 0.78
N ILE A 5 -10.10 -15.10 1.04
CA ILE A 5 -9.29 -15.48 2.22
C ILE A 5 -7.91 -14.84 2.15
N TYR A 6 -7.29 -14.82 0.98
CA TYR A 6 -5.98 -14.19 0.80
C TYR A 6 -6.03 -12.67 0.99
N ILE A 7 -7.05 -11.99 0.47
CA ILE A 7 -7.25 -10.55 0.66
C ILE A 7 -7.46 -10.22 2.14
N ILE A 8 -8.37 -10.94 2.81
CA ILE A 8 -8.65 -10.71 4.24
C ILE A 8 -7.41 -11.03 5.08
N GLY A 9 -6.74 -12.16 4.81
CA GLY A 9 -5.50 -12.53 5.50
C GLY A 9 -4.38 -11.51 5.30
N GLY A 10 -4.27 -10.96 4.09
CA GLY A 10 -3.35 -9.87 3.77
C GLY A 10 -3.62 -8.60 4.55
N ALA A 11 -4.87 -8.15 4.55
CA ALA A 11 -5.27 -6.97 5.30
C ALA A 11 -5.02 -7.13 6.81
N LEU A 12 -5.31 -8.30 7.37
CA LEU A 12 -5.02 -8.61 8.77
C LEU A 12 -3.51 -8.65 9.06
N LEU A 13 -2.71 -9.17 8.13
CA LEU A 13 -1.25 -9.20 8.25
C LEU A 13 -0.67 -7.78 8.22
N ILE A 14 -1.10 -6.95 7.25
CA ILE A 14 -0.69 -5.55 7.16
C ILE A 14 -1.05 -4.82 8.45
N TYR A 15 -2.29 -4.95 8.93
CA TYR A 15 -2.72 -4.35 10.19
C TYR A 15 -1.84 -4.76 11.38
N GLY A 16 -1.49 -6.05 11.49
CA GLY A 16 -0.59 -6.54 12.54
C GLY A 16 0.83 -5.99 12.41
N LEU A 17 1.35 -5.87 11.19
CA LEU A 17 2.67 -5.29 10.92
C LEU A 17 2.70 -3.78 11.20
N ASP A 18 1.63 -3.05 10.87
CA ASP A 18 1.48 -1.62 11.18
C ASP A 18 1.51 -1.40 12.69
N HIS A 19 0.75 -2.19 13.47
CA HIS A 19 0.79 -2.13 14.94
C HIS A 19 2.18 -2.43 15.51
N LEU A 20 2.86 -3.42 14.95
CA LEU A 20 4.22 -3.75 15.35
C LEU A 20 5.18 -2.61 15.02
N TYR A 21 5.05 -2.00 13.83
CA TYR A 21 5.85 -0.86 13.41
C TYR A 21 5.66 0.32 14.36
N LEU A 22 4.40 0.67 14.65
CA LEU A 22 4.02 1.78 15.55
C LEU A 22 4.42 1.54 17.02
N HIS A 23 4.68 0.30 17.43
CA HIS A 23 5.21 0.01 18.76
C HIS A 23 6.65 0.51 18.94
N PHE A 24 7.41 0.59 17.85
CA PHE A 24 8.84 0.94 17.86
C PHE A 24 9.16 2.27 17.18
N HIS A 25 8.27 2.77 16.32
CA HIS A 25 8.50 3.95 15.50
C HIS A 25 7.27 4.85 15.46
N ASP A 26 7.51 6.12 15.14
CA ASP A 26 6.43 7.09 14.98
C ASP A 26 5.64 6.86 13.68
N VAL A 27 4.42 7.39 13.67
CA VAL A 27 3.51 7.40 12.53
C VAL A 27 4.22 8.07 11.33
N PRO A 28 4.25 7.44 10.14
CA PRO A 28 4.88 8.03 8.96
C PRO A 28 4.22 9.35 8.54
N THR A 29 5.00 10.23 7.91
CA THR A 29 4.59 11.58 7.50
C THR A 29 3.34 11.60 6.65
N ASN A 30 3.25 10.70 5.65
CA ASN A 30 2.08 10.57 4.81
C ASN A 30 0.79 10.31 5.61
N GLU A 31 0.83 9.45 6.64
CA GLU A 31 -0.35 9.20 7.47
C GLU A 31 -0.72 10.43 8.31
N GLN A 32 0.26 11.15 8.84
CA GLN A 32 0.01 12.39 9.58
C GLN A 32 -0.60 13.49 8.70
N GLU A 33 -0.16 13.60 7.45
CA GLU A 33 -0.70 14.55 6.49
C GLU A 33 -2.12 14.17 6.08
N LEU A 34 -2.34 12.87 5.84
CA LEU A 34 -3.66 12.34 5.56
C LEU A 34 -4.66 12.63 6.68
N ASP A 35 -4.28 12.41 7.94
CA ASP A 35 -5.11 12.72 9.10
C ASP A 35 -5.48 14.21 9.17
N ARG A 36 -4.56 15.11 8.79
CA ARG A 36 -4.83 16.56 8.75
C ARG A 36 -5.80 16.92 7.63
N GLU A 37 -5.65 16.33 6.44
CA GLU A 37 -6.59 16.55 5.33
C GLU A 37 -7.99 16.02 5.66
N LEU A 38 -8.07 14.84 6.28
CA LEU A 38 -9.32 14.19 6.67
C LEU A 38 -10.14 15.01 7.68
N GLN A 39 -9.49 15.72 8.60
CA GLN A 39 -10.17 16.58 9.58
C GLN A 39 -10.94 17.74 8.93
N HIS A 40 -10.59 18.11 7.70
CA HIS A 40 -11.19 19.23 6.97
C HIS A 40 -12.11 18.79 5.82
N MET A 41 -12.25 17.48 5.58
CA MET A 41 -13.03 16.93 4.47
C MET A 41 -14.30 16.20 4.93
N PRO A 42 -15.43 16.36 4.23
CA PRO A 42 -16.61 15.53 4.48
C PRO A 42 -16.33 14.05 4.22
N LEU A 43 -16.80 13.17 5.11
CA LEU A 43 -16.54 11.72 5.06
C LEU A 43 -16.78 11.08 3.68
N TYR A 44 -17.86 11.46 2.99
CA TYR A 44 -18.16 10.90 1.67
C TYR A 44 -17.15 11.31 0.60
N MET A 45 -16.58 12.53 0.68
CA MET A 45 -15.51 12.95 -0.20
C MET A 45 -14.24 12.16 0.12
N SER A 46 -13.87 12.09 1.40
CA SER A 46 -12.69 11.36 1.85
C SER A 46 -12.69 9.90 1.40
N ILE A 47 -13.81 9.19 1.56
CA ILE A 47 -13.93 7.79 1.10
C ILE A 47 -13.63 7.68 -0.41
N VAL A 48 -14.14 8.60 -1.22
CA VAL A 48 -13.95 8.54 -2.67
C VAL A 48 -12.52 8.91 -3.06
N THR A 49 -11.99 10.02 -2.53
CA THR A 49 -10.73 10.62 -3.00
C THR A 49 -9.49 9.99 -2.37
N ILE A 50 -9.59 9.49 -1.15
CA ILE A 50 -8.45 8.95 -0.39
C ILE A 50 -8.46 7.42 -0.37
N ALA A 51 -9.62 6.78 -0.29
CA ALA A 51 -9.69 5.33 -0.22
C ALA A 51 -9.95 4.68 -1.58
N ILE A 52 -11.04 5.04 -2.26
CA ILE A 52 -11.49 4.31 -3.46
C ILE A 52 -10.62 4.62 -4.68
N ILE A 53 -10.44 5.90 -5.01
CA ILE A 53 -9.70 6.30 -6.21
C ILE A 53 -8.23 5.81 -6.13
N PRO A 54 -7.48 6.07 -5.04
CA PRO A 54 -6.11 5.59 -4.92
C PRO A 54 -6.02 4.07 -4.99
N ALA A 55 -6.88 3.32 -4.30
CA ALA A 55 -6.86 1.85 -4.36
C ALA A 55 -7.05 1.31 -5.79
N ILE A 56 -7.94 1.91 -6.59
CA ILE A 56 -8.15 1.53 -7.99
C ILE A 56 -6.91 1.85 -8.83
N VAL A 57 -6.38 3.07 -8.69
CA VAL A 57 -5.19 3.52 -9.44
C VAL A 57 -3.99 2.64 -9.12
N GLU A 58 -3.78 2.34 -7.83
CA GLU A 58 -2.70 1.49 -7.37
C GLU A 58 -2.80 0.07 -7.93
N GLU A 59 -3.99 -0.55 -7.94
CA GLU A 59 -4.18 -1.88 -8.53
C GLU A 59 -3.87 -1.87 -10.03
N ILE A 60 -4.36 -0.87 -10.77
CA ILE A 60 -4.11 -0.74 -12.20
C ILE A 60 -2.62 -0.54 -12.50
N VAL A 61 -1.95 0.36 -11.77
CA VAL A 61 -0.56 0.73 -12.02
C VAL A 61 0.40 -0.37 -11.56
N PHE A 62 0.35 -0.73 -10.29
CA PHE A 62 1.36 -1.60 -9.69
C PHE A 62 1.15 -3.06 -10.06
N ARG A 63 -0.10 -3.53 -10.06
CA ARG A 63 -0.43 -4.93 -10.32
C ARG A 63 -0.73 -5.18 -11.79
N GLY A 64 -1.54 -4.31 -12.40
CA GLY A 64 -1.85 -4.36 -13.83
C GLY A 64 -0.65 -4.05 -14.71
N MET A 65 -0.09 -2.86 -14.62
CA MET A 65 0.95 -2.41 -15.57
C MET A 65 2.33 -2.91 -15.21
N ILE A 66 2.84 -2.63 -14.01
CA ILE A 66 4.24 -2.97 -13.66
C ILE A 66 4.41 -4.49 -13.65
N ILE A 67 3.64 -5.22 -12.84
CA ILE A 67 3.85 -6.66 -12.70
C ILE A 67 3.38 -7.44 -13.94
N ARG A 68 2.11 -7.29 -14.35
CA ARG A 68 1.53 -8.14 -15.43
C ARG A 68 1.88 -7.70 -16.85
N VAL A 69 2.22 -6.43 -17.11
CA VAL A 69 2.56 -5.96 -18.47
C VAL A 69 4.06 -5.82 -18.66
N VAL A 70 4.73 -4.98 -17.86
CA VAL A 70 6.17 -4.70 -18.01
C VAL A 70 7.00 -5.92 -17.67
N PHE A 71 6.74 -6.55 -16.51
CA PHE A 71 7.49 -7.71 -16.02
C PHE A 71 6.79 -9.04 -16.25
N ARG A 72 5.94 -9.15 -17.29
CA ARG A 72 5.10 -10.33 -17.57
C ARG A 72 5.84 -11.68 -17.62
N LYS A 73 7.13 -11.69 -17.98
CA LYS A 73 7.99 -12.90 -18.05
C LYS A 73 8.80 -13.15 -16.77
N HIS A 74 8.83 -12.18 -15.86
CA HIS A 74 9.63 -12.16 -14.65
C HIS A 74 8.81 -11.60 -13.48
N LEU A 75 7.67 -12.22 -13.20
CA LEU A 75 6.69 -11.71 -12.23
C LEU A 75 7.29 -11.45 -10.85
N PHE A 76 8.24 -12.27 -10.39
CA PHE A 76 8.93 -12.06 -9.12
C PHE A 76 9.78 -10.78 -9.10
N ILE A 77 10.51 -10.51 -10.20
CA ILE A 77 11.27 -9.25 -10.34
C ILE A 77 10.28 -8.09 -10.42
N GLY A 78 9.18 -8.27 -11.17
CA GLY A 78 8.09 -7.32 -11.24
C GLY A 78 7.52 -6.99 -9.86
N LEU A 79 7.31 -7.99 -9.01
CA LEU A 79 6.83 -7.81 -7.64
C LEU A 79 7.80 -6.94 -6.84
N VAL A 80 9.08 -7.32 -6.78
CA VAL A 80 10.10 -6.56 -6.03
C VAL A 80 10.18 -5.11 -6.52
N VAL A 81 10.26 -4.90 -7.84
CA VAL A 81 10.33 -3.55 -8.43
C VAL A 81 9.06 -2.76 -8.12
N SER A 82 7.88 -3.37 -8.28
CA SER A 82 6.59 -2.73 -8.03
C SER A 82 6.44 -2.31 -6.56
N SER A 83 6.82 -3.17 -5.62
CA SER A 83 6.76 -2.86 -4.18
C SER A 83 7.75 -1.76 -3.78
N LEU A 84 8.95 -1.74 -4.36
CA LEU A 84 9.92 -0.66 -4.12
C LEU A 84 9.42 0.68 -4.68
N VAL A 85 8.88 0.69 -5.90
CA VAL A 85 8.32 1.90 -6.50
C VAL A 85 7.11 2.37 -5.70
N PHE A 86 6.21 1.46 -5.28
CA PHE A 86 5.06 1.76 -4.43
C PHE A 86 5.51 2.46 -3.15
N ALA A 87 6.47 1.88 -2.42
CA ALA A 87 7.01 2.49 -1.21
C ALA A 87 7.60 3.88 -1.48
N SER A 88 8.39 4.03 -2.53
CA SER A 88 9.05 5.30 -2.86
C SER A 88 8.10 6.46 -3.20
N LEU A 89 6.85 6.14 -3.58
CA LEU A 89 5.83 7.13 -3.91
C LEU A 89 5.06 7.64 -2.68
N HIS A 90 5.27 7.05 -1.51
CA HIS A 90 4.68 7.51 -0.26
C HIS A 90 5.67 8.43 0.48
N GLU A 91 5.16 9.42 1.21
CA GLU A 91 6.02 10.33 1.95
C GLU A 91 6.42 9.78 3.32
N SER A 92 7.71 9.85 3.62
CA SER A 92 8.25 9.51 4.94
C SER A 92 9.53 10.27 5.25
N ASP A 93 9.64 10.78 6.47
CA ASP A 93 10.83 11.49 6.96
C ASP A 93 12.01 10.56 7.28
N THR A 94 11.80 9.24 7.29
CA THR A 94 12.83 8.27 7.68
C THR A 94 12.86 7.06 6.74
N TRP A 95 14.04 6.47 6.57
CA TRP A 95 14.20 5.23 5.79
C TRP A 95 13.30 4.09 6.29
N ILE A 96 13.09 4.01 7.60
CA ILE A 96 12.26 2.97 8.21
C ILE A 96 10.77 3.24 8.04
N GLY A 97 10.35 4.50 7.94
CA GLY A 97 8.95 4.84 7.71
C GLY A 97 8.43 4.55 6.30
N TYR A 98 9.32 4.13 5.38
CA TYR A 98 8.93 3.51 4.10
C TYR A 98 8.55 2.03 4.23
N LEU A 99 8.90 1.38 5.34
CA LEU A 99 8.68 -0.05 5.55
C LEU A 99 7.20 -0.44 5.48
N PRO A 100 6.25 0.33 6.07
CA PRO A 100 4.83 0.06 5.94
C PRO A 100 4.31 -0.06 4.52
N TYR A 101 4.76 0.87 3.67
CA TYR A 101 4.39 0.88 2.27
C TYR A 101 5.07 -0.26 1.51
N LEU A 102 6.32 -0.60 1.86
CA LEU A 102 7.05 -1.68 1.21
C LEU A 102 6.39 -3.04 1.44
N TYR A 103 6.10 -3.42 2.70
CA TYR A 103 5.45 -4.72 2.92
C TYR A 103 4.01 -4.74 2.40
N SER A 104 3.29 -3.61 2.44
CA SER A 104 1.95 -3.53 1.85
C SER A 104 2.00 -3.76 0.34
N GLY A 105 2.94 -3.12 -0.35
CA GLY A 105 3.20 -3.33 -1.78
C GLY A 105 3.58 -4.77 -2.12
N VAL A 106 4.33 -5.46 -1.25
CA VAL A 106 4.64 -6.89 -1.43
C VAL A 106 3.38 -7.73 -1.22
N ILE A 107 2.69 -7.55 -0.10
CA ILE A 107 1.52 -8.35 0.30
C ILE A 107 0.43 -8.23 -0.76
N PHE A 108 0.06 -7.01 -1.18
CA PHE A 108 -0.92 -6.82 -2.25
C PHE A 108 -0.46 -7.37 -3.60
N GLY A 109 0.84 -7.32 -3.88
CA GLY A 109 1.40 -7.86 -5.12
C GLY A 109 1.45 -9.40 -5.17
N LEU A 110 1.39 -10.09 -4.03
CA LEU A 110 1.38 -11.56 -3.96
C LEU A 110 0.07 -12.19 -4.43
N TYR A 111 -1.01 -11.41 -4.50
CA TYR A 111 -2.34 -11.88 -4.91
C TYR A 111 -2.55 -11.93 -6.43
N ILE A 112 -1.47 -11.76 -7.20
CA ILE A 112 -1.49 -11.60 -8.66
C ILE A 112 -1.43 -12.93 -9.42
#